data_AF-F3CD26-F1
#
_entry.id   AF-F3CD26-F1
#
_cell.length_a   1.000
_cell.length_b   1.000
_cell.length_c   1.000
_cell.angle_alpha   90.00
_cell.angle_beta   90.00
_cell.angle_gamma   90.00
#
_symmetry.space_group_name_H-M   'P 1'
#
loop_
_entity.id
_entity.type
_entity.pdbx_description
1 polymer ?
#
loop_
_entity_poly.entity_id
_entity_poly.type
_entity_poly.pdbx_seq_one_letter_code
_entity_poly.pdbx_strand_id
1 'polypeptide(L)'
;ARADDSQKRAAQEAMAEKAKRDQELNRQQQEKVEQKARTAQVKQLIEVSRLPKLITEDYYNFVDDKKVKRISVNALVRNKLSSGSLAIVHHGGGYEIIPREAALKIQERDPRRIVLLNTPTEAPDADDPYAAYQVPDDLMW
;
A
#
# COMPACT_ATOMS: atom_id res chain seq x y z
N ALA A 1 -13.65 -39.89 -47.20
CA ALA A 1 -14.38 -38.67 -46.77
C ALA A 1 -14.54 -38.57 -45.25
N ARG A 2 -15.09 -39.55 -44.51
CA ARG A 2 -15.34 -39.44 -43.04
C ARG A 2 -14.11 -39.32 -42.13
N ALA A 3 -12.95 -39.87 -42.51
CA ALA A 3 -11.72 -39.77 -41.70
C ALA A 3 -11.05 -38.39 -41.73
N ASP A 4 -11.34 -37.58 -42.76
CA ASP A 4 -10.79 -36.24 -42.98
C ASP A 4 -11.45 -35.20 -42.04
N ASP A 5 -12.75 -35.39 -41.77
CA ASP A 5 -13.56 -34.58 -40.86
C ASP A 5 -13.14 -34.73 -39.39
N SER A 6 -12.78 -35.95 -38.97
CA SER A 6 -12.31 -36.22 -37.60
C SER A 6 -10.94 -35.63 -37.31
N GLN A 7 -10.03 -35.64 -38.29
CA GLN A 7 -8.71 -35.03 -38.12
C GLN A 7 -8.78 -33.50 -38.07
N LYS A 8 -9.68 -32.88 -38.84
CA LYS A 8 -9.93 -31.44 -38.80
C LYS A 8 -10.51 -30.97 -37.46
N ARG A 9 -11.45 -31.72 -36.87
CA ARG A 9 -12.01 -31.40 -35.55
C ARG A 9 -10.98 -31.55 -34.43
N ALA A 10 -10.23 -32.65 -34.41
CA ALA A 10 -9.17 -32.86 -33.41
C ALA A 10 -8.08 -31.77 -33.48
N ALA A 11 -7.73 -31.30 -34.68
CA ALA A 11 -6.79 -30.19 -34.85
C ALA A 11 -7.35 -28.85 -34.31
N GLN A 12 -8.63 -28.58 -34.54
CA GLN A 12 -9.30 -27.37 -34.03
C GLN A 12 -9.43 -27.40 -32.49
N GLU A 13 -9.75 -28.54 -31.91
CA GLU A 13 -9.84 -28.72 -30.45
C GLU A 13 -8.47 -28.53 -29.78
N ALA A 14 -7.41 -29.12 -30.34
CA ALA A 14 -6.05 -28.94 -29.84
C ALA A 14 -5.56 -27.49 -29.95
N MET A 15 -5.94 -26.76 -31.02
CA MET A 15 -5.64 -25.33 -31.14
C MET A 15 -6.41 -24.49 -30.12
N ALA A 16 -7.69 -24.81 -29.87
CA ALA A 16 -8.52 -24.11 -28.91
C ALA A 16 -8.04 -24.32 -27.45
N GLU A 17 -7.61 -25.53 -27.09
CA GLU A 17 -7.01 -25.79 -25.77
C GLU A 17 -5.68 -25.07 -25.57
N LYS A 18 -4.82 -25.03 -26.59
CA LYS A 18 -3.57 -24.24 -26.53
C LYS A 18 -3.84 -22.75 -26.39
N ALA A 19 -4.78 -22.21 -27.16
CA ALA A 19 -5.15 -20.80 -27.08
C ALA A 19 -5.68 -20.42 -25.69
N LYS A 20 -6.51 -21.26 -25.05
CA LYS A 20 -6.99 -21.03 -23.68
C LYS A 20 -5.86 -21.05 -22.66
N ARG A 21 -4.91 -21.99 -22.79
CA ARG A 21 -3.78 -22.11 -21.88
C ARG A 21 -2.82 -20.92 -22.01
N ASP A 22 -2.55 -20.48 -23.24
CA ASP A 22 -1.70 -19.33 -23.53
C ASP A 22 -2.34 -18.02 -23.05
N GLN A 23 -3.66 -17.88 -23.15
CA GLN A 23 -4.39 -16.73 -22.60
C GLN A 23 -4.27 -16.64 -21.08
N GLU A 24 -4.43 -17.76 -20.36
CA GLU A 24 -4.31 -17.79 -18.90
C GLU A 24 -2.88 -17.45 -18.45
N LEU A 25 -1.87 -18.00 -19.11
CA LEU A 25 -0.47 -17.68 -18.83
C LEU A 25 -0.17 -16.20 -19.10
N ASN A 26 -0.68 -15.64 -20.20
CA ASN A 26 -0.54 -14.22 -20.50
C ASN A 26 -1.22 -13.33 -19.45
N ARG A 27 -2.42 -13.70 -18.98
CA ARG A 27 -3.12 -12.94 -17.93
C ARG A 27 -2.29 -12.89 -16.64
N GLN A 28 -1.80 -14.04 -16.18
CA GLN A 28 -0.95 -14.10 -14.98
C GLN A 28 0.36 -13.32 -15.14
N GLN A 29 0.92 -13.31 -16.36
CA GLN A 29 2.12 -12.53 -16.66
C GLN A 29 1.82 -11.02 -16.61
N GLN A 30 0.71 -10.59 -17.20
CA GLN A 30 0.25 -9.20 -17.18
C GLN A 30 -0.01 -8.71 -15.76
N GLU A 31 -0.72 -9.47 -14.93
CA GLU A 31 -0.98 -9.12 -13.53
C GLU A 31 0.32 -8.95 -12.74
N LYS A 32 1.31 -9.82 -12.95
CA LYS A 32 2.63 -9.70 -12.33
C LYS A 32 3.37 -8.45 -12.79
N VAL A 33 3.26 -8.09 -14.06
CA VAL A 33 3.88 -6.87 -14.61
C VAL A 33 3.21 -5.63 -14.02
N GLU A 34 1.88 -5.59 -13.95
CA GLU A 34 1.13 -4.47 -13.37
C GLU A 34 1.41 -4.29 -11.87
N GLN A 35 1.47 -5.38 -11.10
CA GLN A 35 1.83 -5.34 -9.69
C GLN A 35 3.26 -4.81 -9.50
N LYS A 36 4.21 -5.25 -10.34
CA LYS A 36 5.58 -4.74 -10.33
C LYS A 36 5.63 -3.25 -10.68
N ALA A 37 4.86 -2.82 -11.69
CA ALA A 37 4.78 -1.41 -12.09
C ALA A 37 4.23 -0.54 -10.96
N ARG A 38 3.15 -0.95 -10.29
CA ARG A 38 2.61 -0.23 -9.11
C ARG A 38 3.63 -0.16 -7.98
N THR A 39 4.31 -1.26 -7.68
CA THR A 39 5.33 -1.31 -6.64
C THR A 39 6.51 -0.37 -6.96
N ALA A 40 6.95 -0.34 -8.22
CA ALA A 40 8.00 0.57 -8.67
C ALA A 40 7.57 2.03 -8.57
N GLN A 41 6.33 2.35 -8.93
CA GLN A 41 5.78 3.71 -8.80
C GLN A 41 5.75 4.17 -7.34
N VAL A 42 5.31 3.31 -6.42
CA VAL A 42 5.33 3.60 -4.97
C VAL A 42 6.75 3.80 -4.46
N LYS A 43 7.71 2.95 -4.88
CA LYS A 43 9.13 3.13 -4.56
C LYS A 43 9.64 4.50 -4.98
N GLN A 44 9.41 4.88 -6.23
CA GLN A 44 9.85 6.17 -6.76
C GLN A 44 9.26 7.34 -5.97
N LEU A 45 7.97 7.25 -5.62
CA LEU A 45 7.29 8.27 -4.84
C LEU A 45 7.91 8.45 -3.46
N ILE A 46 8.28 7.34 -2.80
CA ILE A 46 8.99 7.37 -1.52
C ILE A 46 10.38 7.99 -1.70
N GLU A 47 11.14 7.57 -2.71
CA GLU A 47 12.52 8.04 -2.91
C GLU A 47 12.62 9.54 -3.23
N VAL A 48 11.64 10.09 -3.94
CA VAL A 48 11.55 11.51 -4.27
C VAL A 48 11.03 12.34 -3.09
N SER A 49 10.12 11.79 -2.29
CA SER A 49 9.45 12.53 -1.21
C SER A 49 10.10 12.34 0.16
N ARG A 50 11.01 11.37 0.33
CA ARG A 50 11.66 11.10 1.62
C ARG A 50 12.48 12.29 2.10
N LEU A 51 12.42 12.51 3.41
CA LEU A 51 13.26 13.49 4.07
C LEU A 51 14.70 12.93 4.19
N PRO A 52 15.71 13.81 4.22
CA PRO A 52 17.09 13.40 4.47
C PRO A 52 17.20 12.72 5.83
N LYS A 53 18.09 11.72 5.92
CA LYS A 53 18.34 11.00 7.16
C LYS A 53 18.91 11.97 8.20
N LEU A 54 18.24 12.03 9.34
CA LEU A 54 18.65 12.83 10.47
C LEU A 54 19.64 12.02 11.32
N ILE A 55 20.83 12.59 11.55
CA ILE A 55 21.80 12.06 12.49
C ILE A 55 21.59 12.82 13.79
N THR A 56 20.72 12.28 14.64
CA THR A 56 20.30 12.87 15.91
C THR A 56 20.31 11.80 17.00
N GLU A 57 20.46 12.24 18.25
CA GLU A 57 20.38 11.35 19.42
C GLU A 57 18.94 11.07 19.85
N ASP A 58 17.98 11.76 19.21
CA ASP A 58 16.56 11.66 19.45
C ASP A 58 15.91 10.56 18.61
N TYR A 59 15.08 9.74 19.25
CA TYR A 59 14.34 8.67 18.57
C TYR A 59 12.83 8.84 18.72
N TYR A 60 12.12 8.49 17.65
CA TYR A 60 10.67 8.32 17.64
C TYR A 60 10.33 6.84 17.64
N ASN A 61 9.52 6.40 18.61
CA ASN A 61 9.09 5.02 18.72
C ASN A 61 7.73 4.83 18.03
N PHE A 62 7.60 3.76 17.25
CA PHE A 62 6.37 3.41 16.56
C PHE A 62 6.21 1.89 16.55
N VAL A 63 4.99 1.40 16.33
CA VAL A 63 4.71 -0.03 16.27
C VAL A 63 4.64 -0.46 14.81
N ASP A 64 5.40 -1.51 14.48
CA ASP A 64 5.35 -2.19 13.19
C ASP A 64 5.29 -3.69 13.46
N ASP A 65 4.27 -4.36 12.91
CA ASP A 65 4.02 -5.80 13.10
C ASP A 65 4.11 -6.26 14.57
N LYS A 66 3.40 -5.56 15.47
CA LYS A 66 3.36 -5.79 16.93
C LYS A 66 4.70 -5.59 17.66
N LYS A 67 5.74 -5.07 16.99
CA LYS A 67 7.03 -4.76 17.59
C LYS A 67 7.24 -3.26 17.63
N VAL A 68 7.76 -2.78 18.75
CA VAL A 68 8.19 -1.38 18.87
C VAL A 68 9.50 -1.22 18.10
N LYS A 69 9.51 -0.29 17.16
CA LYS A 69 10.63 0.11 16.33
C LYS A 69 10.93 1.58 16.60
N ARG A 70 12.14 2.01 16.22
CA ARG A 70 12.58 3.38 16.43
C ARG A 70 13.27 3.94 15.19
N ILE A 71 13.11 5.25 14.98
CA ILE A 71 13.78 6.00 13.91
C ILE A 71 14.36 7.29 14.49
N SER A 72 15.54 7.68 14.01
CA SER A 72 16.18 8.94 14.40
C SER A 72 15.39 10.13 13.86
N VAL A 73 15.05 11.05 14.76
CA VAL A 73 14.28 12.27 14.46
C VAL A 73 14.87 13.46 15.17
N ASN A 74 14.49 14.67 14.78
CA ASN A 74 14.71 15.87 15.60
C ASN A 74 13.37 16.33 16.22
N ALA A 75 13.42 17.33 17.10
CA ALA A 75 12.22 17.91 17.73
C ALA A 75 11.15 18.35 16.70
N LEU A 76 11.57 18.93 15.58
CA LEU A 76 10.67 19.39 14.51
C LEU A 76 9.94 18.21 13.84
N VAL A 77 10.66 17.15 13.46
CA VAL A 77 10.09 15.95 12.83
C VAL A 77 9.22 15.18 13.81
N ARG A 78 9.62 15.07 15.08
CA ARG A 78 8.81 14.48 16.16
C ARG A 78 7.44 15.18 16.25
N ASN A 79 7.44 16.52 16.29
CA ASN A 79 6.20 17.29 16.34
C ASN A 79 5.36 17.09 15.08
N LYS A 80 5.97 17.12 13.89
CA LYS A 80 5.25 16.92 12.62
C LYS A 80 4.69 15.50 12.44
N LEU A 81 5.37 14.48 12.97
CA LEU A 81 4.86 13.10 13.03
C LEU A 81 3.65 13.01 13.97
N SER A 82 3.77 13.64 15.14
CA SER A 82 2.69 13.67 16.14
C SER A 82 1.47 14.46 15.63
N SER A 83 1.67 15.54 14.89
CA SER A 83 0.60 16.33 14.27
C SER A 83 0.01 15.71 13.00
N GLY A 84 0.50 14.54 12.55
CA GLY A 84 0.02 13.87 11.34
C GLY A 84 0.42 14.53 10.02
N SER A 85 1.33 15.51 10.05
CA SER A 85 1.88 16.18 8.85
C SER A 85 2.98 15.36 8.17
N LEU A 86 3.65 14.47 8.92
CA LEU A 86 4.60 13.49 8.40
C LEU A 86 4.10 12.06 8.69
N ALA A 87 4.61 11.12 7.91
CA ALA A 87 4.32 9.70 8.04
C ALA A 87 5.62 8.87 7.99
N ILE A 88 5.57 7.68 8.57
CA ILE A 88 6.64 6.68 8.53
C ILE A 88 6.22 5.58 7.57
N VAL A 89 7.09 5.26 6.61
CA VAL A 89 6.87 4.21 5.61
C VAL A 89 7.99 3.20 5.59
N HIS A 90 7.68 1.97 5.20
CA HIS A 90 8.67 0.91 5.00
C HIS A 90 9.25 0.94 3.59
N HIS A 91 10.56 1.17 3.48
CA HIS A 91 11.26 1.27 2.20
C HIS A 91 12.69 0.75 2.29
N GLY A 92 13.13 0.00 1.27
CA GLY A 92 14.52 -0.45 1.15
C GLY A 92 15.03 -1.36 2.28
N GLY A 93 14.13 -1.98 3.07
CA GLY A 93 14.51 -2.79 4.24
C GLY A 93 14.68 -1.98 5.53
N GLY A 94 14.28 -0.70 5.52
CA GLY A 94 14.25 0.16 6.69
C GLY A 94 13.01 1.05 6.71
N TYR A 95 13.09 2.11 7.50
CA TYR A 95 12.02 3.08 7.68
C TYR A 95 12.47 4.44 7.16
N GLU A 96 11.58 5.09 6.42
CA GLU A 96 11.80 6.41 5.84
C GLU A 96 10.66 7.33 6.27
N ILE A 97 10.95 8.63 6.39
CA ILE A 97 9.97 9.65 6.77
C ILE A 97 9.58 10.42 5.53
N ILE A 98 8.29 10.54 5.27
CA ILE A 98 7.74 11.23 4.12
C ILE A 98 6.65 12.24 4.54
N PRO A 99 6.37 13.27 3.72
CA PRO A 99 5.22 14.14 3.88
C PRO A 99 3.90 13.38 3.81
N ARG A 100 2.88 13.87 4.53
CA ARG A 100 1.52 13.34 4.50
C ARG A 100 0.98 13.18 3.08
N GLU A 101 1.18 14.17 2.21
CA GLU A 101 0.68 14.10 0.83
C GLU A 101 1.23 12.91 0.05
N ALA A 102 2.52 12.61 0.22
CA ALA A 102 3.14 11.44 -0.39
C ALA A 102 2.60 10.16 0.27
N ALA A 103 2.42 10.16 1.59
CA ALA A 103 1.88 9.02 2.32
C ALA A 103 0.45 8.67 1.89
N LEU A 104 -0.42 9.65 1.68
CA LEU A 104 -1.78 9.43 1.18
C LEU A 104 -1.77 8.80 -0.21
N LYS A 105 -0.96 9.34 -1.13
CA LYS A 105 -0.79 8.78 -2.47
C LYS A 105 -0.25 7.33 -2.45
N ILE A 106 0.61 7.01 -1.48
CA ILE A 106 1.12 5.65 -1.28
C ILE A 106 0.02 4.77 -0.67
N GLN A 107 -0.74 5.27 0.30
CA GLN A 107 -1.82 4.54 0.96
C GLN A 107 -2.90 4.09 -0.04
N GLU A 108 -3.26 4.94 -1.00
CA GLU A 108 -4.21 4.61 -2.08
C GLU A 108 -3.70 3.49 -3.01
N ARG A 109 -2.37 3.34 -3.13
CA ARG A 109 -1.74 2.40 -4.08
C ARG A 109 -1.28 1.09 -3.42
N ASP A 110 -0.64 1.21 -2.27
CA ASP A 110 -0.08 0.13 -1.47
C ASP A 110 -0.07 0.53 0.02
N PRO A 111 -1.20 0.31 0.74
CA PRO A 111 -1.32 0.69 2.15
C PRO A 111 -0.37 -0.10 3.06
N ARG A 112 0.16 -1.25 2.60
CA ARG A 112 1.11 -2.07 3.38
C ARG A 112 2.46 -1.38 3.57
N ARG A 113 2.73 -0.33 2.81
CA ARG A 113 3.95 0.48 2.96
C ARG A 113 3.84 1.50 4.08
N ILE A 114 2.63 1.86 4.48
CA ILE A 114 2.40 2.83 5.55
C ILE A 114 2.54 2.12 6.89
N VAL A 115 3.51 2.57 7.69
CA VAL A 115 3.74 2.05 9.03
C VAL A 115 3.04 2.92 10.05
N LEU A 116 3.18 4.24 9.91
CA LEU A 116 2.53 5.22 10.77
C LEU A 116 2.05 6.40 9.93
N LEU A 117 0.77 6.69 10.01
CA LEU A 117 0.16 7.91 9.48
C LEU A 117 -0.82 8.41 10.53
N ASN A 118 -0.44 9.43 11.29
CA ASN A 118 -1.36 10.00 12.27
C ASN A 118 -2.41 10.85 11.57
N THR A 119 -3.64 10.84 12.08
CA THR A 119 -4.66 11.79 11.64
C THR A 119 -4.26 13.16 12.23
N PRO A 120 -4.20 14.23 11.43
CA PRO A 120 -4.06 15.55 11.99
C PRO A 120 -5.24 15.73 12.94
N THR A 121 -4.95 16.03 14.20
CA THR A 121 -5.96 16.56 15.11
C THR A 121 -6.41 17.88 14.51
N GLU A 122 -7.44 17.82 13.67
CA GLU A 122 -8.40 18.90 13.51
C GLU A 122 -8.88 19.20 14.92
N ALA A 123 -8.79 20.48 15.30
CA ALA A 123 -9.54 20.95 16.46
C ALA A 123 -10.99 20.43 16.32
N PRO A 124 -11.66 20.06 17.42
CA PRO A 124 -12.99 19.47 17.35
C PRO A 124 -13.87 20.35 16.46
N ASP A 125 -14.40 19.74 15.39
CA ASP A 125 -15.32 20.37 14.47
C ASP A 125 -16.54 20.79 15.29
N ALA A 126 -16.70 22.10 15.50
CA ALA A 126 -17.69 22.64 16.42
C ALA A 126 -19.12 22.67 15.82
N ASP A 127 -19.35 21.97 14.71
CA ASP A 127 -20.61 22.01 13.95
C ASP A 127 -20.95 20.64 13.32
N ASP A 128 -20.85 19.55 14.08
CA ASP A 128 -21.43 18.25 13.66
C ASP A 128 -22.83 18.04 14.27
N PRO A 129 -23.93 18.35 13.55
CA PRO A 129 -25.30 18.11 14.00
C PRO A 129 -25.70 16.62 14.00
N TYR A 130 -24.80 15.67 13.70
CA TYR A 130 -25.09 14.23 13.64
C TYR A 130 -24.36 13.35 14.68
N ALA A 131 -23.76 13.94 15.72
CA ALA A 131 -23.20 13.22 16.87
C ALA A 131 -24.24 12.42 17.71
N ALA A 132 -25.51 12.37 17.28
CA ALA A 132 -26.61 11.73 18.00
C ALA A 132 -26.81 10.23 17.70
N TYR A 133 -25.97 9.59 16.88
CA TYR A 133 -26.08 8.14 16.64
C TYR A 133 -24.96 7.37 17.36
N GLN A 134 -25.20 7.06 18.64
CA GLN A 134 -24.47 6.03 19.37
C GLN A 134 -24.64 4.69 18.63
N VAL A 135 -23.54 4.07 18.26
CA VAL A 135 -23.50 2.67 17.82
C VAL A 135 -23.98 1.81 19.01
N PRO A 136 -25.04 1.00 18.86
CA PRO A 136 -25.53 0.18 19.96
C PRO A 136 -24.54 -0.95 20.24
N ASP A 137 -24.16 -1.03 21.51
CA ASP A 137 -23.31 -2.04 22.11
C ASP A 137 -24.06 -3.38 22.13
N ASP A 138 -23.71 -4.29 21.22
CA ASP A 138 -24.17 -5.68 21.31
C ASP A 138 -23.15 -6.61 20.67
N LEU A 139 -22.24 -7.15 21.51
CA LEU A 139 -21.70 -8.51 21.41
C LEU A 139 -20.71 -8.74 22.57
N MET A 140 -21.26 -8.93 23.76
CA MET A 140 -20.59 -9.64 24.84
C MET A 140 -20.57 -11.14 24.49
N TRP A 141 -19.41 -11.66 24.11
CA TRP A 141 -18.97 -12.99 24.53
C TRP A 141 -17.89 -12.77 25.59
#